data_AF-A0A2J5PJB7-F1
#
_entry.id   AF-A0A2J5PJB7-F1
#
_cell.length_a   1.000
_cell.length_b   1.000
_cell.length_c   1.000
_cell.angle_alpha   90.00
_cell.angle_beta   90.00
_cell.angle_gamma   90.00
#
_symmetry.space_group_name_H-M   'P 1'
#
loop_
_entity.id
_entity.type
_entity.pdbx_description
1 polymer ?
#
loop_
_entity_poly.entity_id
_entity_poly.type
_entity_poly.pdbx_seq_one_letter_code
_entity_poly.pdbx_strand_id
1 'polypeptide(L)' 'MSKYTDRITNYHAGKPKFFAHIDLSTRPLIDVSAAMTGMIQGFDIDTAIGQQLDILGEWIGRKRRVRTPISG' A
#
# COMPACT_ATOMS: atom_id res chain seq x y z
N MET A 1 -12.40 9.60 -4.15
CA MET A 1 -13.73 9.03 -3.86
C MET A 1 -13.52 7.54 -3.67
N SER A 2 -13.97 6.99 -2.54
CA SER A 2 -13.91 5.55 -2.24
C SER A 2 -14.74 4.72 -3.23
N LYS A 3 -14.35 3.46 -3.49
CA LYS A 3 -15.13 2.47 -4.27
C LYS A 3 -16.61 2.39 -3.84
N TYR A 4 -16.89 2.70 -2.57
CA TYR A 4 -18.24 2.61 -2.00
C TYR A 4 -19.08 3.87 -2.19
N THR A 5 -18.48 5.05 -2.42
CA THR A 5 -19.26 6.26 -2.70
C THR A 5 -19.96 6.17 -4.06
N ASP A 6 -19.44 5.37 -4.99
CA ASP A 6 -20.05 5.11 -6.31
C ASP A 6 -21.30 4.22 -6.22
N ARG A 7 -21.55 3.62 -5.04
CA ARG A 7 -22.74 2.79 -4.77
C ARG A 7 -23.85 3.55 -4.06
N ILE A 8 -23.67 4.86 -3.84
CA ILE A 8 -24.67 5.70 -3.19
C ILE A 8 -25.87 5.87 -4.14
N THR A 9 -27.07 5.60 -3.63
CA THR A 9 -28.31 5.74 -4.42
C THR A 9 -28.62 7.22 -4.69
N ASN A 10 -29.40 7.47 -5.75
CA ASN A 10 -29.76 8.83 -6.17
C ASN A 10 -30.42 9.67 -5.06
N TYR A 11 -31.13 9.03 -4.13
CA TYR A 11 -31.76 9.70 -2.97
C TYR A 11 -30.75 10.49 -2.10
N HIS A 12 -29.50 10.05 -2.07
CA HIS A 12 -28.43 10.70 -1.29
C HIS A 12 -27.45 11.52 -2.14
N ALA A 13 -27.61 11.57 -3.47
CA ALA A 13 -26.65 12.17 -4.40
C ALA A 13 -26.29 13.64 -4.06
N GLY A 14 -27.25 14.42 -3.57
CA GLY A 14 -27.04 15.83 -3.18
C GLY A 14 -26.65 16.05 -1.71
N LYS A 15 -26.33 15.00 -0.94
CA LYS A 15 -26.12 15.09 0.52
C LYS A 15 -24.63 14.93 0.87
N PRO A 16 -23.82 16.01 0.89
CA PRO A 16 -22.36 15.92 1.02
C PRO A 16 -21.91 15.25 2.33
N LYS A 17 -22.63 15.46 3.44
CA LYS A 17 -22.33 14.81 4.72
C LYS A 17 -22.52 13.29 4.67
N PHE A 18 -23.45 12.82 3.85
CA PHE A 18 -23.67 11.38 3.67
C PHE A 18 -22.47 10.75 2.94
N PHE A 19 -22.01 11.37 1.84
CA PHE A 19 -20.80 10.93 1.13
C PHE A 19 -19.59 10.91 2.06
N ALA A 20 -19.37 11.98 2.82
CA ALA A 20 -18.26 12.08 3.75
C ALA A 20 -18.31 10.99 4.84
N HIS A 21 -19.50 10.68 5.36
CA HIS A 21 -19.68 9.61 6.34
C HIS A 21 -19.34 8.24 5.76
N ILE A 22 -19.85 7.91 4.57
CA ILE A 22 -19.55 6.64 3.91
C ILE A 22 -18.06 6.52 3.56
N ASP A 23 -17.42 7.58 3.05
CA ASP A 23 -15.98 7.59 2.78
C ASP A 23 -15.20 7.36 4.07
N LEU A 24 -15.51 8.09 5.15
CA LEU A 24 -14.83 7.97 6.43
C LEU A 24 -14.95 6.55 7.03
N SER A 25 -16.12 5.93 6.94
CA SER A 25 -16.35 4.58 7.48
C SER A 25 -15.70 3.48 6.64
N THR A 26 -15.62 3.65 5.32
CA THR A 26 -15.17 2.58 4.41
C THR A 26 -13.70 2.68 4.04
N ARG A 27 -13.14 3.89 3.99
CA ARG A 27 -11.77 4.12 3.53
C ARG A 27 -10.70 3.43 4.38
N PRO A 28 -10.73 3.45 5.73
CA PRO A 28 -9.73 2.74 6.52
C PRO A 28 -9.74 1.23 6.28
N LEU A 29 -10.91 0.64 6.04
CA LEU A 29 -11.05 -0.79 5.75
C LEU A 29 -10.46 -1.14 4.39
N ILE A 30 -10.66 -0.28 3.38
CA ILE A 30 -10.01 -0.43 2.06
C ILE A 30 -8.50 -0.29 2.19
N ASP A 31 -8.02 0.73 2.89
CA ASP A 31 -6.59 1.01 3.04
C ASP A 31 -5.87 -0.16 3.74
N VAL A 32 -6.48 -0.74 4.79
CA VAL A 32 -5.96 -1.94 5.46
C VAL A 32 -5.99 -3.14 4.52
N SER A 33 -7.08 -3.37 3.79
CA SER A 33 -7.17 -4.49 2.85
C SER A 33 -6.12 -4.38 1.73
N ALA A 34 -5.89 -3.18 1.21
CA ALA A 34 -4.88 -2.91 0.20
C ALA A 34 -3.47 -3.14 0.75
N ALA A 35 -3.18 -2.67 1.97
CA ALA A 35 -1.90 -2.90 2.63
C ALA A 35 -1.64 -4.40 2.89
N MET A 36 -2.64 -5.14 3.37
CA MET A 36 -2.55 -6.59 3.61
C MET A 36 -2.31 -7.36 2.31
N THR A 37 -3.04 -7.02 1.25
CA THR A 37 -2.89 -7.66 -0.06
C THR A 37 -1.54 -7.34 -0.70
N GLY A 38 -1.06 -6.10 -0.52
CA GLY A 38 0.23 -5.65 -1.01
C GLY A 38 1.43 -6.17 -0.22
N MET A 39 1.22 -6.83 0.92
CA MET A 39 2.32 -7.28 1.79
C MET A 39 3.24 -8.29 1.09
N ILE A 40 2.67 -9.22 0.31
CA ILE A 40 3.46 -10.21 -0.43
C ILE A 40 4.38 -9.51 -1.42
N GLN A 41 3.83 -8.63 -2.28
CA GLN A 41 4.64 -7.87 -3.25
C GLN A 41 5.64 -6.94 -2.57
N GLY A 42 5.24 -6.28 -1.49
CA GLY A 42 6.10 -5.37 -0.74
C GLY A 42 7.35 -6.06 -0.18
N PHE A 43 7.31 -7.38 0.05
CA PHE A 43 8.40 -8.19 0.59
C PHE A 43 8.81 -9.35 -0.33
N ASP A 44 8.50 -9.26 -1.62
CA ASP A 44 9.02 -10.19 -2.63
C ASP A 44 10.35 -9.63 -3.18
N ILE A 45 11.40 -10.45 -3.25
CA ILE A 45 12.73 -9.98 -3.70
C ILE A 45 12.73 -9.39 -5.11
N ASP A 46 11.81 -9.85 -5.98
CA ASP A 46 11.73 -9.41 -7.37
C ASP A 46 11.01 -8.07 -7.52
N THR A 47 10.21 -7.66 -6.52
CA THR A 47 9.34 -6.47 -6.63
C THR A 47 9.46 -5.47 -5.49
N ALA A 48 10.01 -5.87 -4.33
CA ALA A 48 10.23 -5.02 -3.18
C ALA A 48 11.18 -3.87 -3.53
N ILE A 49 10.92 -2.70 -2.95
CA ILE A 49 11.74 -1.50 -3.14
C ILE A 49 12.02 -0.84 -1.79
N GLY A 50 13.05 0.02 -1.75
CA GLY A 50 13.32 0.86 -0.58
C GLY A 50 13.55 0.05 0.70
N GLN A 51 12.86 0.45 1.77
CA GLN A 51 13.05 -0.11 3.12
C GLN A 51 12.62 -1.58 3.21
N GLN A 52 11.58 -1.97 2.48
CA GLN A 52 11.12 -3.36 2.50
C GLN A 52 12.16 -4.30 1.88
N LEU A 53 12.80 -3.88 0.78
CA LEU A 53 13.91 -4.64 0.19
C LEU A 53 15.15 -4.67 1.10
N ASP A 54 15.38 -3.61 1.88
CA ASP A 54 16.46 -3.63 2.89
C ASP A 54 16.22 -4.67 3.97
N ILE A 55 14.99 -4.76 4.47
CA ILE A 55 14.59 -5.75 5.48
C ILE A 55 14.87 -7.16 4.93
N LEU A 56 14.50 -7.44 3.67
CA LEU A 56 14.86 -8.71 3.03
C LEU A 56 16.38 -8.92 2.94
N GLY A 57 17.12 -7.87 2.59
CA GLY A 57 18.58 -7.89 2.56
C GLY A 57 19.19 -8.26 3.91
N GLU A 58 18.65 -7.74 5.02
CA GLU A 58 19.09 -8.12 6.37
C GLU A 58 18.88 -9.61 6.65
N TRP A 59 17.74 -10.17 6.26
CA TRP A 59 17.43 -11.59 6.44
C TRP A 59 18.31 -12.52 5.58
N ILE A 60 18.66 -12.09 4.37
CA ILE A 60 19.44 -12.89 3.41
C ILE A 60 20.95 -12.63 3.55
N GLY A 61 21.36 -11.70 4.44
CA GLY A 61 22.76 -11.37 4.67
C GLY A 61 23.39 -10.49 3.57
N ARG A 62 22.57 -9.70 2.87
CA ARG A 62 23.00 -8.74 1.85
C ARG A 62 22.74 -7.30 2.24
N LYS A 63 23.79 -6.48 2.15
CA LYS A 63 23.72 -5.03 2.35
C LYS A 63 23.72 -4.32 1.00
N ARG A 64 23.11 -3.13 0.94
CA ARG A 64 23.09 -2.27 -0.25
C ARG A 64 24.45 -1.98 -0.87
N ARG A 65 25.51 -2.00 -0.06
CA ARG A 65 26.87 -1.63 -0.48
C ARG A 65 27.74 -2.87 -0.61
N VAL A 66 28.34 -3.03 -1.79
CA VAL A 66 29.39 -4.03 -2.03
C VAL A 66 30.72 -3.41 -1.64
N ARG A 67 31.51 -4.14 -0.83
CA ARG A 67 32.82 -3.67 -0.34
C ARG A 67 33.98 -3.94 -1.31
N THR A 68 33.70 -4.60 -2.43
CA THR A 68 34.69 -4.90 -3.45
C THR A 68 35.09 -3.62 -4.19
N PRO A 69 36.40 -3.30 -4.28
CA PRO A 69 36.87 -2.21 -5.13
C PRO A 69 36.42 -2.42 -6.57
N ILE A 70 36.05 -1.33 -7.24
CA ILE A 70 35.82 -1.37 -8.69
C ILE A 70 37.22 -1.42 -9.33
N SER A 71 37.65 -2.61 -9.72
CA SER A 71 38.91 -2.76 -10.46
C SER A 71 38.67 -2.34 -11.92
N GLY A 72 39.44 -1.36 -12.37
CA GLY A 72 39.53 -0.88 -13.74
C GLY A 72 40.94 -0.35 -13.98
#